data_AF-A0A9D8KCM0-F1
#
_entry.id   AF-A0A9D8KCM0-F1
#
_cell.length_a   1.000
_cell.length_b   1.000
_cell.length_c   1.000
_cell.angle_alpha   90.00
_cell.angle_beta   90.00
_cell.angle_gamma   90.00
#
_symmetry.space_group_name_H-M   'P 1'
#
loop_
_entity.id
_entity.type
_entity.pdbx_description
1 polymer ?
#
loop_
_entity_poly.entity_id
_entity_poly.type
_entity_poly.pdbx_seq_one_letter_code
_entity_poly.pdbx_strand_id
1 'polypeptide(L)'
;MRVHPVYGFLFQQRGPAGMQAAGGLTVSGIGSNGEPINPQAMSASELYRASFARERPPAPAAAAARRALERRAQQPPSNRGMTPVGLARARQLLNRQELSPTTIDRMVSYFARHEVDKQGSSWETYGKGRQAWDGWGGDPGRRWARAVARRMDAAERNAQRSTNPPRRR
;
A
#
# COMPACT_ATOMS: atom_id res chain seq x y z
N MET A 1 29.86 50.38 -36.06
CA MET A 1 29.33 51.71 -35.71
C MET A 1 28.30 51.54 -34.60
N ARG A 2 28.48 52.24 -33.48
CA ARG A 2 27.47 52.40 -32.43
C ARG A 2 26.47 53.46 -32.90
N VAL A 3 25.17 53.17 -32.82
CA VAL A 3 24.12 54.19 -32.71
C VAL A 3 23.00 53.65 -31.83
N HIS A 4 22.67 54.43 -30.81
CA HIS A 4 21.59 54.36 -29.83
C HIS A 4 20.34 55.13 -30.37
N PRO A 5 19.23 55.43 -29.62
CA PRO A 5 18.55 54.79 -28.47
C PRO A 5 16.97 54.84 -28.55
N VAL A 6 16.31 54.55 -27.42
CA VAL A 6 14.95 54.99 -26.92
C VAL A 6 13.74 54.35 -27.63
N TYR A 7 12.75 53.71 -27.01
CA TYR A 7 11.95 54.01 -25.81
C TYR A 7 11.73 52.71 -25.00
N GLY A 8 11.72 52.65 -23.67
CA GLY A 8 11.18 53.60 -22.71
C GLY A 8 9.81 53.12 -22.26
N PHE A 9 9.73 52.31 -21.20
CA PHE A 9 8.61 52.39 -20.24
C PHE A 9 9.09 51.99 -18.84
N LEU A 10 8.96 52.98 -17.98
CA LEU A 10 9.32 53.07 -16.58
C LEU A 10 8.05 52.81 -15.75
N PHE A 11 8.08 51.87 -14.80
CA PHE A 11 7.53 52.02 -13.44
C PHE A 11 7.91 50.78 -12.61
N GLN A 12 8.84 50.81 -11.64
CA GLN A 12 8.74 51.37 -10.26
C GLN A 12 7.70 50.56 -9.43
N GLN A 13 7.94 49.92 -8.28
CA GLN A 13 9.07 49.91 -7.33
C GLN A 13 8.91 48.80 -6.24
N ARG A 14 10.07 48.30 -5.74
CA ARG A 14 10.51 48.07 -4.34
C ARG A 14 9.79 47.11 -3.34
N GLY A 15 10.48 45.98 -3.05
CA GLY A 15 10.94 45.38 -1.75
C GLY A 15 10.02 45.27 -0.50
N PRO A 16 10.40 44.52 0.57
CA PRO A 16 11.75 44.09 0.95
C PRO A 16 11.89 42.59 1.38
N ALA A 17 13.11 42.25 1.80
CA ALA A 17 13.61 40.94 2.21
C ALA A 17 13.12 40.42 3.57
N GLY A 18 13.15 39.10 3.72
CA GLY A 18 13.18 38.34 4.99
C GLY A 18 13.54 36.89 4.65
N MET A 19 14.81 36.48 4.75
CA MET A 19 15.44 35.92 5.95
C MET A 19 14.92 34.53 6.35
N GLN A 20 15.69 33.53 5.93
CA GLN A 20 16.10 32.31 6.66
C GLN A 20 15.06 31.32 7.26
N ALA A 21 15.29 30.07 6.85
CA ALA A 21 15.55 28.89 7.69
C ALA A 21 14.48 27.80 7.80
N ALA A 22 15.01 26.58 7.61
CA ALA A 22 14.73 25.35 8.33
C ALA A 22 13.40 24.61 8.08
N GLY A 23 13.56 23.41 7.51
CA GLY A 23 13.07 22.20 8.16
C GLY A 23 11.60 21.86 7.97
N GLY A 24 11.33 20.89 7.09
CA GLY A 24 10.08 20.15 7.10
C GLY A 24 9.80 19.53 5.75
N LEU A 25 10.08 18.23 5.61
CA LEU A 25 9.49 17.42 4.54
C LEU A 25 7.96 17.50 4.71
N THR A 26 7.27 18.28 3.88
CA THR A 26 5.82 18.23 3.79
C THR A 26 5.44 17.05 2.91
N VAL A 27 5.03 15.94 3.53
CA VAL A 27 4.22 14.93 2.84
C VAL A 27 2.84 15.55 2.65
N SER A 28 2.67 16.31 1.57
CA SER A 28 1.35 16.74 1.11
C SER A 28 0.73 15.61 0.31
N GLY A 29 0.12 14.65 1.02
CA GLY A 29 -0.85 13.73 0.42
C GLY A 29 -2.24 14.37 0.50
N ILE A 30 -3.01 14.28 -0.58
CA ILE A 30 -4.41 14.71 -0.62
C ILE A 30 -5.24 13.51 -0.14
N GLY A 31 -6.05 13.69 0.92
CA GLY A 31 -7.00 12.66 1.36
C GLY A 31 -8.08 12.41 0.31
N SER A 32 -8.84 11.31 0.44
CA SER A 32 -9.89 10.93 -0.54
C SER A 32 -10.98 12.00 -0.75
N ASN A 33 -11.05 13.01 0.12
CA ASN A 33 -12.05 14.07 0.15
C ASN A 33 -11.46 15.49 -0.05
N GLY A 34 -10.19 15.62 -0.44
CA GLY A 34 -9.57 16.93 -0.72
C GLY A 34 -9.08 17.71 0.51
N GLU A 35 -9.25 17.19 1.73
CA GLU A 35 -8.71 17.81 2.95
C GLU A 35 -7.19 17.63 3.04
N PRO A 36 -6.44 18.68 3.46
CA PRO A 36 -5.03 18.54 3.77
C PRO A 36 -4.85 17.51 4.89
N ILE A 37 -4.00 16.52 4.66
CA ILE A 37 -3.67 15.53 5.69
C ILE A 37 -2.95 16.26 6.83
N ASN A 38 -3.70 16.61 7.87
CA ASN A 38 -3.16 17.14 9.10
C ASN A 38 -2.78 15.95 10.00
N PRO A 39 -1.49 15.64 10.19
CA PRO A 39 -1.06 14.54 11.06
C PRO A 39 -1.45 14.76 12.53
N GLN A 40 -1.81 15.99 12.93
CA GLN A 40 -2.35 16.28 14.26
C GLN A 40 -3.87 16.08 14.38
N ALA A 41 -4.59 15.85 13.27
CA ALA A 41 -6.02 15.51 13.26
C ALA A 41 -6.28 14.00 13.13
N MET A 42 -5.24 13.20 12.84
CA MET A 42 -5.35 11.75 12.82
C MET A 42 -5.52 11.23 14.24
N SER A 43 -6.50 10.35 14.43
CA SER A 43 -6.66 9.62 15.69
C SER A 43 -5.39 8.81 16.00
N ALA A 44 -5.16 8.52 17.28
CA ALA A 44 -4.04 7.68 17.71
C ALA A 44 -4.03 6.31 17.00
N SER A 45 -5.21 5.76 16.69
CA SER A 45 -5.36 4.53 15.91
C SER A 45 -4.93 4.71 14.44
N GLU A 46 -5.28 5.83 13.78
CA GLU A 46 -4.88 6.10 12.39
C GLU A 46 -3.38 6.32 12.26
N LEU A 47 -2.76 7.05 13.19
CA LEU A 47 -1.30 7.23 13.23
C LEU A 47 -0.59 5.89 13.41
N TYR A 48 -1.11 5.05 14.31
CA TYR A 48 -0.54 3.72 14.53
C TYR A 48 -0.76 2.80 13.34
N ARG A 49 -1.91 2.86 12.68
CA ARG A 49 -2.17 2.13 11.43
C ARG A 49 -1.23 2.58 10.32
N ALA A 50 -0.97 3.89 10.21
CA ALA A 50 0.01 4.44 9.27
C ALA A 50 1.44 3.94 9.55
N SER A 51 1.79 3.65 10.81
CA SER A 51 3.10 3.05 11.15
C SER A 51 3.32 1.67 10.49
N PHE A 52 2.23 0.94 10.19
CA PHE A 52 2.27 -0.34 9.46
C PHE A 52 2.36 -0.19 7.93
N ALA A 53 2.52 1.02 7.39
CA ALA A 53 2.68 1.24 5.95
C ALA A 53 3.95 0.61 5.35
N ARG A 54 4.88 0.15 6.19
CA ARG A 54 6.17 -0.43 5.80
C ARG A 54 6.22 -1.96 5.90
N GLU A 55 5.08 -2.63 5.93
CA GLU A 55 5.03 -4.09 6.08
C GLU A 55 5.52 -4.76 4.78
N ARG A 56 6.72 -5.31 4.86
CA ARG A 56 7.40 -5.92 3.71
C ARG A 56 7.06 -7.41 3.59
N PRO A 57 6.62 -7.89 2.41
CA PRO A 57 6.32 -9.30 2.20
C PRO A 57 7.55 -10.20 2.47
N PRO A 58 7.35 -11.38 3.09
CA PRO A 58 8.43 -12.33 3.32
C PRO A 58 8.86 -12.99 2.01
N ALA A 59 10.12 -13.42 1.93
CA ALA A 59 10.67 -14.00 0.69
C ALA A 59 9.87 -15.22 0.17
N PRO A 60 9.34 -16.12 1.00
CA PRO A 60 8.47 -17.21 0.52
C PRO A 60 7.17 -16.73 -0.16
N ALA A 61 6.59 -15.60 0.26
CA ALA A 61 5.41 -15.04 -0.41
C ALA A 61 5.78 -14.46 -1.78
N ALA A 62 6.93 -13.80 -1.88
CA ALA A 62 7.46 -13.32 -3.16
C ALA A 62 7.77 -14.48 -4.12
N ALA A 63 8.33 -15.59 -3.61
CA ALA A 63 8.59 -16.80 -4.39
C ALA A 63 7.30 -17.45 -4.90
N ALA A 64 6.23 -17.46 -4.10
CA ALA A 64 4.91 -17.91 -4.55
C ALA A 64 4.37 -17.03 -5.68
N ALA A 65 4.43 -15.70 -5.52
CA ALA A 65 3.98 -14.76 -6.54
C ALA A 65 4.78 -14.90 -7.85
N ARG A 66 6.10 -15.11 -7.75
CA ARG A 66 6.97 -15.43 -8.90
C ARG A 66 6.48 -16.67 -9.65
N ARG A 67 6.35 -17.79 -8.95
CA ARG A 67 5.87 -19.07 -9.52
C ARG A 67 4.51 -18.91 -10.21
N ALA A 68 3.59 -18.15 -9.61
CA ALA A 68 2.29 -17.89 -10.22
C ALA A 68 2.38 -17.14 -11.55
N LEU A 69 3.21 -16.09 -11.62
CA LEU A 69 3.40 -15.31 -12.83
C LEU A 69 4.10 -16.13 -13.93
N GLU A 70 5.12 -16.91 -13.58
CA GLU A 70 5.82 -17.82 -14.49
C GLU A 70 4.88 -18.88 -15.05
N ARG A 71 4.14 -19.56 -14.17
CA ARG A 71 3.14 -20.57 -14.57
C ARG A 71 2.09 -19.96 -15.47
N ARG A 72 1.56 -18.78 -15.14
CA ARG A 72 0.59 -18.07 -15.97
C ARG A 72 1.15 -17.72 -17.36
N ALA A 73 2.42 -17.30 -17.45
CA ALA A 73 3.03 -16.94 -18.72
C ALA A 73 3.11 -18.12 -19.69
N GLN A 74 3.33 -19.33 -19.17
CA GLN A 74 3.38 -20.59 -19.94
C GLN A 74 2.01 -21.08 -20.40
N GLN A 75 0.91 -20.56 -19.85
CA GLN A 75 -0.44 -21.02 -20.17
C GLN A 75 -1.04 -20.27 -21.38
N PRO A 76 -1.89 -20.94 -22.19
CA PRO A 76 -2.67 -20.27 -23.23
C PRO A 76 -3.59 -19.22 -22.61
N PRO A 77 -3.97 -18.15 -23.33
CA PRO A 77 -4.80 -17.07 -22.78
C PRO A 77 -6.08 -17.56 -22.08
N SER A 78 -6.72 -18.61 -22.61
CA SER A 78 -7.92 -19.23 -22.04
C SER A 78 -7.70 -19.84 -20.66
N ASN A 79 -6.47 -20.19 -20.29
CA ASN A 79 -6.12 -20.81 -19.01
C ASN A 79 -5.29 -19.90 -18.07
N ARG A 80 -5.12 -18.62 -18.43
CA ARG A 80 -4.46 -17.65 -17.56
C ARG A 80 -5.41 -17.21 -16.45
N GLY A 81 -5.01 -17.44 -15.20
CA GLY A 81 -5.72 -16.95 -14.02
C GLY A 81 -5.43 -15.48 -13.71
N MET A 82 -5.98 -15.00 -12.59
CA MET A 82 -5.87 -13.64 -12.06
C MET A 82 -6.57 -12.52 -12.85
N THR A 83 -7.25 -11.65 -12.12
CA THR A 83 -7.73 -10.35 -12.61
C THR A 83 -6.58 -9.32 -12.65
N PRO A 84 -6.76 -8.13 -13.25
CA PRO A 84 -5.75 -7.07 -13.21
C PRO A 84 -5.28 -6.72 -11.78
N VAL A 85 -6.20 -6.74 -10.81
CA VAL A 85 -5.88 -6.53 -9.38
C VAL A 85 -4.95 -7.62 -8.85
N GLY A 86 -5.23 -8.89 -9.19
CA GLY A 86 -4.36 -10.01 -8.80
C GLY A 86 -2.98 -9.94 -9.44
N LEU A 87 -2.89 -9.54 -10.71
CA LEU A 87 -1.61 -9.35 -11.41
C LEU A 87 -0.79 -8.20 -10.81
N ALA A 88 -1.43 -7.08 -10.49
CA ALA A 88 -0.78 -5.99 -9.79
C ALA A 88 -0.24 -6.46 -8.44
N ARG A 89 -1.07 -7.15 -7.64
CA ARG A 89 -0.66 -7.68 -6.34
C ARG A 89 0.54 -8.63 -6.45
N ALA A 90 0.50 -9.56 -7.41
CA ALA A 90 1.60 -10.50 -7.64
C ALA A 90 2.92 -9.78 -7.95
N ARG A 91 2.89 -8.73 -8.77
CA ARG A 91 4.07 -7.91 -9.08
C ARG A 91 4.57 -7.15 -7.85
N GLN A 92 3.68 -6.59 -7.03
CA GLN A 92 4.07 -5.91 -5.78
C GLN A 92 4.76 -6.88 -4.81
N LEU A 93 4.21 -8.09 -4.66
CA LEU A 93 4.77 -9.15 -3.80
C LEU A 93 6.11 -9.67 -4.33
N LEU A 94 6.21 -9.92 -5.65
CA LEU A 94 7.44 -10.34 -6.31
C LEU A 94 8.59 -9.36 -6.04
N ASN A 95 8.31 -8.06 -6.13
CA ASN A 95 9.27 -6.99 -5.88
C ASN A 95 9.48 -6.70 -4.39
N ARG A 96 8.80 -7.43 -3.50
CA ARG A 96 8.79 -7.19 -2.05
C ARG A 96 8.58 -5.73 -1.70
N GLN A 97 7.64 -5.09 -2.40
CA GLN A 97 7.22 -3.73 -2.12
C GLN A 97 6.52 -3.69 -0.76
N GLU A 98 6.74 -2.61 -0.01
CA GLU A 98 6.02 -2.35 1.23
C GLU A 98 4.54 -2.18 0.95
N LEU A 99 3.71 -2.79 1.80
CA LEU A 99 2.27 -2.86 1.62
C LEU A 99 1.54 -2.06 2.69
N SER A 100 0.54 -1.28 2.27
CA SER A 100 -0.31 -0.52 3.18
C SER A 100 -1.23 -1.43 4.02
N PRO A 101 -1.70 -0.96 5.19
CA PRO A 101 -2.69 -1.67 6.02
C PRO A 101 -3.91 -2.12 5.23
N THR A 102 -4.51 -1.22 4.45
CA THR A 102 -5.68 -1.53 3.60
C THR A 102 -5.37 -2.63 2.58
N THR A 103 -4.13 -2.67 2.08
CA THR A 103 -3.69 -3.75 1.20
C THR A 103 -3.61 -5.08 1.95
N ILE A 104 -3.07 -5.10 3.16
CA ILE A 104 -2.98 -6.31 3.99
C ILE A 104 -4.38 -6.84 4.29
N ASP A 105 -5.34 -5.97 4.62
CA ASP A 105 -6.74 -6.35 4.82
C ASP A 105 -7.33 -6.99 3.57
N ARG A 106 -7.08 -6.39 2.39
CA ARG A 106 -7.49 -6.98 1.10
C ARG A 106 -6.89 -8.36 0.87
N MET A 107 -5.63 -8.59 1.27
CA MET A 107 -5.02 -9.92 1.19
C MET A 107 -5.73 -10.90 2.12
N VAL A 108 -6.03 -10.52 3.36
CA VAL A 108 -6.77 -11.36 4.32
C VAL A 108 -8.15 -11.73 3.76
N SER A 109 -8.92 -10.75 3.27
CA SER A 109 -10.25 -10.99 2.68
C SER A 109 -10.20 -11.81 1.40
N TYR A 110 -9.14 -11.68 0.59
CA TYR A 110 -8.94 -12.54 -0.58
C TYR A 110 -8.78 -14.00 -0.14
N PHE A 111 -7.82 -14.27 0.75
CA PHE A 111 -7.54 -15.64 1.20
C PHE A 111 -8.70 -16.30 1.93
N ALA A 112 -9.50 -15.53 2.68
CA ALA A 112 -10.68 -16.07 3.35
C ALA A 112 -11.74 -16.57 2.35
N ARG A 113 -11.94 -15.86 1.23
CA ARG A 113 -12.94 -16.22 0.21
C ARG A 113 -12.48 -17.31 -0.75
N HIS A 114 -11.18 -17.41 -1.00
CA HIS A 114 -10.61 -18.30 -2.01
C HIS A 114 -9.94 -19.53 -1.40
N GLU A 115 -10.12 -19.80 -0.10
CA GLU A 115 -9.60 -21.01 0.53
C GLU A 115 -10.28 -22.27 0.00
N VAL A 116 -11.55 -22.16 -0.39
CA VAL A 116 -12.30 -23.24 -1.05
C VAL A 116 -11.72 -23.62 -2.42
N ASP A 117 -11.02 -22.70 -3.11
CA ASP A 117 -10.40 -22.98 -4.41
C ASP A 117 -9.33 -24.09 -4.31
N LYS A 118 -8.79 -24.33 -3.11
CA LYS A 118 -7.83 -25.42 -2.86
C LYS A 118 -8.44 -26.81 -3.09
N GLN A 119 -9.76 -26.92 -3.06
CA GLN A 119 -10.52 -28.15 -3.25
C GLN A 119 -10.95 -28.34 -4.72
N GLY A 120 -10.67 -27.35 -5.59
CA GLY A 120 -11.03 -27.42 -7.00
C GLY A 120 -10.22 -28.49 -7.74
N SER A 121 -10.85 -29.18 -8.69
CA SER A 121 -10.23 -30.26 -9.49
C SER A 121 -8.95 -29.86 -10.22
N SER A 122 -8.80 -28.57 -10.57
CA SER A 122 -7.61 -28.04 -11.26
C SER A 122 -6.51 -27.58 -10.30
N TRP A 123 -6.66 -27.74 -8.99
CA TRP A 123 -5.68 -27.25 -8.01
C TRP A 123 -4.32 -27.93 -8.16
N GLU A 124 -4.31 -29.26 -8.24
CA GLU A 124 -3.10 -30.08 -8.39
C GLU A 124 -2.40 -29.83 -9.72
N THR A 125 -3.16 -29.56 -10.78
CA THR A 125 -2.63 -29.25 -12.11
C THR A 125 -2.26 -27.78 -12.30
N TYR A 126 -2.22 -26.99 -11.23
CA TYR A 126 -1.90 -25.55 -11.27
C TYR A 126 -2.86 -24.71 -12.15
N GLY A 127 -4.16 -24.99 -12.04
CA GLY A 127 -5.22 -24.24 -12.72
C GLY A 127 -5.35 -22.79 -12.26
N LYS A 128 -6.35 -22.08 -12.80
CA LYS A 128 -6.55 -20.62 -12.58
C LYS A 128 -6.64 -20.25 -11.09
N GLY A 129 -7.30 -21.08 -10.27
CA GLY A 129 -7.41 -20.88 -8.83
C GLY A 129 -6.05 -20.94 -8.13
N ARG A 130 -5.22 -21.94 -8.43
CA ARG A 130 -3.86 -22.05 -7.89
C ARG A 130 -2.94 -20.93 -8.35
N GLN A 131 -3.04 -20.53 -9.63
CA GLN A 131 -2.33 -19.36 -10.15
C GLN A 131 -2.69 -18.09 -9.36
N ALA A 132 -3.98 -17.88 -9.08
CA ALA A 132 -4.42 -16.72 -8.31
C ALA A 132 -3.95 -16.80 -6.84
N TRP A 133 -4.13 -17.94 -6.18
CA TRP A 133 -3.69 -18.14 -4.80
C TRP A 133 -2.20 -17.83 -4.60
N ASP A 134 -1.35 -18.43 -5.43
CA ASP A 134 0.09 -18.20 -5.35
C ASP A 134 0.45 -16.78 -5.81
N GLY A 135 -0.32 -16.18 -6.73
CA GLY A 135 -0.17 -14.78 -7.15
C GLY A 135 -0.43 -13.77 -6.03
N TRP A 136 -1.31 -14.10 -5.07
CA TRP A 136 -1.51 -13.33 -3.85
C TRP A 136 -0.50 -13.67 -2.74
N GLY A 137 0.51 -14.50 -3.03
CA GLY A 137 1.60 -14.86 -2.11
C GLY A 137 1.49 -16.25 -1.51
N GLY A 138 0.49 -17.03 -1.91
CA GLY A 138 0.30 -18.42 -1.46
C GLY A 138 0.08 -18.57 0.04
N ASP A 139 0.27 -19.79 0.55
CA ASP A 139 0.15 -20.06 1.98
C ASP A 139 1.11 -19.22 2.86
N PRO A 140 2.36 -18.93 2.44
CA PRO A 140 3.22 -18.02 3.19
C PRO A 140 2.67 -16.58 3.26
N GLY A 141 2.16 -16.05 2.14
CA GLY A 141 1.52 -14.75 2.07
C GLY A 141 0.27 -14.66 2.94
N ARG A 142 -0.56 -15.72 2.95
CA ARG A 142 -1.74 -15.83 3.82
C ARG A 142 -1.38 -15.77 5.30
N ARG A 143 -0.39 -16.56 5.73
CA ARG A 143 0.06 -16.57 7.13
C ARG A 143 0.59 -15.21 7.56
N TRP A 144 1.43 -14.61 6.71
CA TRP A 144 2.00 -13.30 6.96
C TRP A 144 0.93 -12.21 7.05
N ALA A 145 0.05 -12.09 6.05
CA ALA A 145 -1.01 -11.08 6.05
C ALA A 145 -1.91 -11.17 7.30
N ARG A 146 -2.28 -12.39 7.70
CA ARG A 146 -3.05 -12.61 8.94
C ARG A 146 -2.27 -12.21 10.20
N ALA A 147 -0.96 -12.46 10.24
CA ALA A 147 -0.13 -12.07 11.38
C ALA A 147 0.03 -10.55 11.47
N VAL A 148 0.18 -9.87 10.34
CA VAL A 148 0.20 -8.40 10.27
C VAL A 148 -1.15 -7.84 10.73
N ALA A 149 -2.27 -8.32 10.16
CA ALA A 149 -3.62 -7.87 10.53
C ALA A 149 -3.88 -7.97 12.03
N ARG A 150 -3.54 -9.10 12.67
CA ARG A 150 -3.68 -9.25 14.12
C ARG A 150 -2.85 -8.24 14.92
N ARG A 151 -1.65 -7.88 14.47
CA ARG A 151 -0.82 -6.85 15.11
C ARG A 151 -1.48 -5.46 14.97
N MET A 152 -2.03 -5.15 13.80
CA MET A 152 -2.78 -3.92 13.57
C MET A 152 -4.00 -3.83 14.49
N ASP A 153 -4.82 -4.88 14.55
CA ASP A 153 -6.02 -4.91 15.41
C ASP A 153 -5.68 -4.81 16.90
N ALA A 154 -4.60 -5.47 17.34
CA ALA A 154 -4.15 -5.38 18.72
C ALA A 154 -3.67 -3.98 19.08
N ALA A 155 -2.95 -3.33 18.18
CA ALA A 155 -2.49 -1.97 18.37
C ALA A 155 -3.66 -0.96 18.41
N GLU A 156 -4.64 -1.12 17.50
CA GLU A 156 -5.84 -0.28 17.48
C GLU A 156 -6.66 -0.41 18.77
N ARG A 157 -6.85 -1.63 19.28
CA ARG A 157 -7.49 -1.86 20.59
C ARG A 157 -6.73 -1.20 21.74
N ASN A 158 -5.39 -1.30 21.74
CA ASN A 158 -4.57 -0.67 22.77
C ASN A 158 -4.66 0.86 22.72
N ALA A 159 -4.60 1.45 21.52
CA ALA A 159 -4.78 2.89 21.33
C ALA A 159 -6.15 3.35 21.83
N GLN A 160 -7.21 2.61 21.50
CA GLN A 160 -8.58 2.94 21.94
C GLN A 160 -8.75 2.84 23.47
N ARG A 161 -8.07 1.88 24.11
CA ARG A 161 -8.08 1.74 25.57
C ARG A 161 -7.37 2.91 26.27
N SER A 162 -6.30 3.43 25.66
CA SER A 162 -5.58 4.59 26.18
C SER A 162 -6.36 5.88 26.02
N THR A 163 -7.12 6.03 24.93
CA THR A 163 -7.97 7.24 24.69
C THR A 163 -9.27 7.21 25.49
N ASN A 164 -9.84 6.05 25.78
CA ASN A 164 -11.05 5.90 26.58
C ASN A 164 -10.86 4.86 27.71
N PRO A 165 -10.19 5.24 28.82
CA PRO A 165 -9.94 4.31 29.91
C PRO A 165 -11.25 3.87 30.56
N PRO A 166 -11.41 2.58 30.93
CA PRO A 166 -12.61 2.11 31.60
C PRO A 166 -12.80 2.88 32.90
N ARG A 167 -14.02 3.40 33.13
CA ARG A 167 -14.37 4.08 34.39
C ARG A 167 -14.16 3.10 35.54
N ARG A 168 -13.17 3.39 36.39
CA ARG A 168 -12.94 2.64 37.63
C ARG A 168 -14.19 2.77 38.49
N ARG A 169 -14.78 1.64 38.88
CA ARG A 169 -15.88 1.57 39.85
C ARG A 169 -15.34 1.72 41.26
#